data_AF-A0A2R4CEJ2-F1
#
_entry.id   AF-A0A2R4CEJ2-F1
#
_cell.length_a   1.000
_cell.length_b   1.000
_cell.length_c   1.000
_cell.angle_alpha   90.00
_cell.angle_beta   90.00
_cell.angle_gamma   90.00
#
_symmetry.space_group_name_H-M   'P 1'
#
loop_
_entity.id
_entity.type
_entity.pdbx_description
1 polymer ?
#
loop_
_entity_poly.entity_id
_entity_poly.type
_entity_poly.pdbx_seq_one_letter_code
_entity_poly.pdbx_strand_id
1 'polypeptide(L)'
;MNDHTEENAMTDQLPELVSLRIEFTLAIGEDKEARVTLNGSDTAIVPVSASQFTDFDAGLAAVGAQTQQLPAGASLGGSEGDRVALEFDADGTMSATIARPTGARTFTAAGSAAALARLADSMHQVALAGEGTVDWTVAD
;
A
#
# COMPACT_ATOMS: atom_id res chain seq x y z
N MET A 1 -51.01 -4.33 7.36
CA MET A 1 -49.86 -4.43 8.28
C MET A 1 -48.68 -4.61 7.36
N ASN A 2 -47.98 -3.52 7.06
CA ASN A 2 -46.94 -3.52 6.05
C ASN A 2 -45.70 -4.19 6.64
N ASP A 3 -45.34 -5.32 6.05
CA ASP A 3 -44.05 -5.97 6.23
C ASP A 3 -43.00 -5.05 5.58
N HIS A 4 -42.39 -4.19 6.38
CA HIS A 4 -41.17 -3.49 5.98
C HIS A 4 -40.02 -4.47 6.20
N THR A 5 -39.70 -5.24 5.16
CA THR A 5 -38.41 -5.90 5.05
C THR A 5 -37.35 -4.82 5.20
N GLU A 6 -36.64 -4.83 6.33
CA GLU A 6 -35.45 -4.03 6.54
C GLU A 6 -34.42 -4.47 5.50
N GLU A 7 -34.36 -3.72 4.40
CA GLU A 7 -33.23 -3.73 3.47
C GLU A 7 -32.03 -3.23 4.28
N ASN A 8 -31.34 -4.18 4.91
CA ASN A 8 -30.08 -3.92 5.60
C ASN A 8 -29.11 -3.44 4.53
N ALA A 9 -29.01 -2.11 4.39
CA ALA A 9 -27.99 -1.46 3.60
C ALA A 9 -26.64 -1.86 4.21
N MET A 10 -26.10 -2.97 3.70
CA MET A 10 -24.71 -3.32 3.87
C MET A 10 -23.96 -2.22 3.16
N THR A 11 -23.64 -1.15 3.90
CA THR A 11 -22.60 -0.23 3.49
C THR A 11 -21.39 -1.11 3.26
N ASP A 12 -20.93 -1.16 2.02
CA ASP A 12 -19.74 -1.91 1.62
C ASP A 12 -18.54 -1.21 2.27
N GLN A 13 -18.38 -1.40 3.57
CA GLN A 13 -17.19 -0.96 4.29
C GLN A 13 -16.06 -1.84 3.79
N LEU A 14 -15.09 -1.21 3.13
CA LEU A 14 -13.85 -1.86 2.77
C LEU A 14 -13.22 -2.52 4.00
N PRO A 15 -12.63 -3.72 3.85
CA PRO A 15 -12.00 -4.39 4.97
C PRO A 15 -10.88 -3.51 5.55
N GLU A 16 -10.77 -3.50 6.87
CA GLU A 16 -9.74 -2.73 7.56
C GLU A 16 -8.34 -3.30 7.29
N LEU A 17 -7.39 -2.42 6.99
CA LEU A 17 -5.96 -2.72 6.94
C LEU A 17 -5.40 -2.52 8.36
N VAL A 18 -4.78 -3.54 8.93
CA VAL A 18 -4.20 -3.48 10.29
C VAL A 18 -2.67 -3.52 10.22
N SER A 19 -2.13 -4.21 9.21
CA SER A 19 -0.70 -4.36 8.99
C SER A 19 -0.36 -4.40 7.50
N LEU A 20 0.77 -3.80 7.15
CA LEU A 20 1.39 -3.83 5.83
C LEU A 20 2.84 -4.28 6.01
N ARG A 21 3.26 -5.29 5.26
CA ARG A 21 4.66 -5.66 5.10
C ARG A 21 5.06 -5.50 3.63
N ILE A 22 6.20 -4.88 3.37
CA ILE A 22 6.82 -4.84 2.04
C ILE A 22 8.25 -5.32 2.16
N GLU A 23 8.59 -6.40 1.45
CA GLU A 23 9.94 -6.95 1.39
C GLU A 23 10.49 -6.71 0.00
N PHE A 24 11.54 -5.89 -0.10
CA PHE A 24 12.29 -5.67 -1.34
C PHE A 24 13.52 -6.57 -1.36
N THR A 25 13.61 -7.41 -2.38
CA THR A 25 14.78 -8.25 -2.63
C THR A 25 15.38 -7.88 -3.98
N LEU A 26 16.72 -7.84 -4.05
CA LEU A 26 17.41 -7.79 -5.33
C LEU A 26 17.12 -9.09 -6.09
N ALA A 27 16.48 -8.99 -7.25
CA ALA A 27 16.45 -10.11 -8.18
C ALA A 27 17.82 -10.20 -8.88
N ILE A 28 18.12 -11.32 -9.52
CA ILE A 28 19.38 -11.49 -10.25
C ILE A 28 19.35 -10.55 -11.48
N GLY A 29 20.01 -9.39 -11.39
CA GLY A 29 19.97 -8.32 -12.40
C GLY A 29 19.82 -6.93 -11.77
N GLU A 30 19.42 -5.92 -12.56
CA GLU A 30 19.02 -4.58 -12.06
C GLU A 30 17.54 -4.54 -11.59
N ASP A 31 16.81 -5.65 -11.78
CA ASP A 31 15.40 -5.74 -11.43
C ASP A 31 15.22 -6.04 -9.94
N LYS A 32 14.27 -5.36 -9.30
CA LYS A 32 13.87 -5.64 -7.92
C LYS A 32 12.59 -6.48 -7.92
N GLU A 33 12.42 -7.29 -6.90
CA GLU A 33 11.14 -7.92 -6.59
C GLU A 33 10.65 -7.35 -5.25
N ALA A 34 9.36 -7.01 -5.19
CA ALA A 34 8.70 -6.65 -3.96
C ALA A 34 7.64 -7.68 -3.61
N ARG A 35 7.75 -8.25 -2.42
CA ARG A 35 6.67 -9.02 -1.80
C ARG A 35 5.89 -8.11 -0.87
N VAL A 36 4.62 -7.89 -1.18
CA VAL A 36 3.72 -7.10 -0.34
C VAL A 36 2.72 -8.00 0.32
N THR A 37 2.57 -7.91 1.64
CA THR A 37 1.59 -8.66 2.42
C THR A 37 0.71 -7.70 3.23
N LEU A 38 -0.61 -7.77 2.99
CA LEU A 38 -1.63 -7.06 3.76
C LEU A 38 -2.27 -8.01 4.79
N ASN A 39 -2.47 -7.51 6.01
CA ASN A 39 -3.09 -8.27 7.12
C ASN A 39 -2.50 -9.68 7.33
N GLY A 40 -1.20 -9.84 7.06
CA GLY A 40 -0.47 -11.10 7.21
C GLY A 40 -0.88 -12.24 6.25
N SER A 41 -1.80 -12.01 5.31
CA SER A 41 -2.38 -13.10 4.50
C SER A 41 -2.57 -12.76 3.03
N ASP A 42 -2.96 -11.54 2.67
CA ASP A 42 -3.14 -11.16 1.27
C ASP A 42 -1.79 -10.73 0.69
N THR A 43 -1.16 -11.60 -0.10
CA THR A 43 0.21 -11.39 -0.59
C THR A 43 0.24 -11.24 -2.11
N ALA A 44 1.04 -10.29 -2.60
CA ALA A 44 1.43 -10.16 -4.00
C ALA A 44 2.95 -10.12 -4.12
N ILE A 45 3.48 -10.69 -5.20
CA ILE A 45 4.90 -10.63 -5.55
C ILE A 45 4.97 -9.90 -6.89
N VAL A 46 5.62 -8.74 -6.91
CA VAL A 46 5.60 -7.86 -8.06
C VAL A 46 7.03 -7.47 -8.48
N PRO A 47 7.33 -7.47 -9.79
CA PRO A 47 8.57 -6.87 -10.27
C PRO A 47 8.51 -5.36 -10.07
N VAL A 48 9.65 -4.76 -9.72
CA VAL A 48 9.78 -3.33 -9.45
C VAL A 48 10.97 -2.81 -10.22
N SER A 49 10.72 -1.89 -11.14
CA SER A 49 11.81 -1.17 -11.82
C SER A 49 12.47 -0.15 -10.88
N ALA A 50 13.71 0.24 -11.20
CA ALA A 50 14.39 1.30 -10.45
C ALA A 50 13.61 2.63 -10.43
N SER A 51 12.90 2.97 -11.51
CA SER A 51 12.06 4.17 -11.57
C SER A 51 10.83 4.05 -10.67
N GLN A 52 10.13 2.91 -10.69
CA GLN A 52 8.98 2.67 -9.80
C GLN A 52 9.38 2.75 -8.34
N PHE A 53 10.53 2.17 -7.99
CA PHE A 53 11.04 2.22 -6.64
C PHE A 53 11.35 3.66 -6.19
N THR A 54 11.98 4.44 -7.07
CA THR A 54 12.30 5.86 -6.82
C THR A 54 11.02 6.71 -6.66
N ASP A 55 10.05 6.53 -7.56
CA ASP A 55 8.78 7.26 -7.53
C ASP A 55 7.96 6.91 -6.27
N PHE A 56 8.00 5.63 -5.86
CA PHE A 56 7.31 5.15 -4.67
C PHE A 56 7.93 5.70 -3.38
N ASP A 57 9.26 5.72 -3.26
CA ASP A 57 9.98 6.35 -2.15
C ASP A 57 9.67 7.85 -2.07
N ALA A 58 9.82 8.58 -3.18
CA ALA A 58 9.57 10.02 -3.22
C ALA A 58 8.12 10.38 -2.87
N GLY A 59 7.16 9.59 -3.35
CA GLY A 59 5.76 9.76 -2.99
C GLY A 59 5.54 9.59 -1.49
N LEU A 60 6.02 8.48 -0.92
CA LEU A 60 5.83 8.19 0.51
C LEU A 60 6.49 9.26 1.38
N ALA A 61 7.67 9.75 1.01
CA ALA A 61 8.32 10.88 1.68
C ALA A 61 7.44 12.14 1.69
N ALA A 62 6.76 12.45 0.59
CA ALA A 62 5.84 13.60 0.51
C ALA A 62 4.60 13.44 1.40
N VAL A 63 4.07 12.21 1.50
CA VAL A 63 2.96 11.85 2.41
C VAL A 63 3.41 11.97 3.88
N GLY A 64 4.58 11.43 4.22
CA GLY A 64 5.14 11.52 5.57
C GLY A 64 5.39 12.98 6.01
N ALA A 65 5.76 13.85 5.07
CA ALA A 65 5.89 15.29 5.30
C ALA A 65 4.55 16.05 5.32
N GLN A 66 3.42 15.37 5.07
CA GLN A 66 2.08 15.95 4.94
C GLN A 66 1.99 17.06 3.88
N THR A 67 2.88 17.04 2.89
CA THR A 67 2.95 18.11 1.88
C THR A 67 2.12 17.81 0.65
N GLN A 68 1.84 16.53 0.38
CA GLN A 68 1.06 16.08 -0.77
C GLN A 68 0.33 14.76 -0.47
N GLN A 69 -0.78 14.52 -1.17
CA GLN A 69 -1.31 13.18 -1.35
C GLN A 69 -0.37 12.39 -2.27
N LEU A 70 -0.27 11.09 -2.07
CA LEU A 70 0.47 10.22 -2.98
C LEU A 70 -0.20 10.30 -4.36
N PRO A 71 0.50 10.74 -5.42
CA PRO A 71 -0.12 10.79 -6.73
C PRO A 71 -0.58 9.38 -7.14
N ALA A 72 -1.77 9.28 -7.73
CA ALA A 72 -2.31 8.06 -8.32
C ALA A 72 -1.34 7.55 -9.41
N GLY A 73 -0.36 6.73 -9.01
CA GLY A 73 0.81 6.46 -9.83
C GLY A 73 1.96 5.79 -9.08
N ALA A 74 2.11 6.07 -7.77
CA ALA A 74 3.05 5.34 -6.92
C ALA A 74 2.53 3.92 -6.65
N SER A 75 2.89 3.01 -7.55
CA SER A 75 2.48 1.61 -7.52
C SER A 75 3.64 0.70 -7.93
N LEU A 76 3.65 -0.49 -7.35
CA LEU A 76 4.61 -1.54 -7.62
C LEU A 76 3.98 -2.56 -8.57
N GLY A 77 4.76 -3.16 -9.46
CA GLY A 77 4.26 -4.13 -10.44
C GLY A 77 3.87 -3.55 -11.78
N GLY A 78 3.54 -4.45 -12.71
CA GLY A 78 3.22 -4.12 -14.10
C GLY A 78 1.71 -4.02 -14.36
N SER A 79 1.33 -3.42 -15.49
CA SER A 79 -0.08 -3.30 -15.90
C SER A 79 -0.71 -4.63 -16.34
N GLU A 80 0.11 -5.61 -16.73
CA GLU A 80 -0.34 -6.91 -17.24
C GLU A 80 -0.28 -8.04 -16.18
N GLY A 81 0.21 -7.75 -14.98
CA GLY A 81 0.38 -8.71 -13.88
C GLY A 81 -0.18 -8.21 -12.55
N ASP A 82 0.32 -8.79 -11.46
CA ASP A 82 0.02 -8.29 -10.13
C ASP A 82 0.56 -6.87 -9.97
N ARG A 83 -0.24 -6.00 -9.36
CA ARG A 83 0.08 -4.61 -9.07
C ARG A 83 -0.34 -4.28 -7.65
N VAL A 84 0.49 -3.52 -6.95
CA VAL A 84 0.18 -2.99 -5.63
C VAL A 84 0.13 -1.48 -5.70
N ALA A 85 -0.96 -0.90 -5.20
CA ALA A 85 -1.12 0.54 -5.09
C ALA A 85 -1.38 0.92 -3.63
N LEU A 86 -0.69 1.96 -3.17
CA LEU A 86 -1.02 2.64 -1.91
C LEU A 86 -1.57 4.01 -2.27
N GLU A 87 -2.63 4.43 -1.60
CA GLU A 87 -3.27 5.74 -1.79
C GLU A 87 -3.49 6.37 -0.42
N PHE A 88 -3.33 7.69 -0.34
CA PHE A 88 -3.46 8.44 0.90
C PHE A 88 -4.38 9.64 0.68
N ASP A 89 -5.46 9.66 1.42
CA ASP A 89 -6.47 10.71 1.40
C ASP A 89 -6.08 11.88 2.30
N ALA A 90 -6.63 13.05 1.99
CA ALA A 90 -6.37 14.27 2.75
C ALA A 90 -6.86 14.20 4.22
N ASP A 91 -7.76 13.26 4.53
CA ASP A 91 -8.25 13.00 5.88
C ASP A 91 -7.36 12.04 6.69
N GLY A 92 -6.26 11.56 6.12
CA GLY A 92 -5.33 10.60 6.73
C GLY A 92 -5.71 9.13 6.50
N THR A 93 -6.78 8.86 5.76
CA THR A 93 -7.11 7.50 5.35
C THR A 93 -6.08 6.99 4.35
N MET A 94 -5.59 5.78 4.59
CA MET A 94 -4.75 5.04 3.67
C MET A 94 -5.58 3.94 3.02
N SER A 95 -5.47 3.78 1.70
CA SER A 95 -5.99 2.63 0.98
C SER A 95 -4.84 1.81 0.42
N ALA A 96 -4.86 0.49 0.63
CA ALA A 96 -3.90 -0.44 0.05
C ALA A 96 -4.64 -1.43 -0.84
N THR A 97 -4.28 -1.46 -2.12
CA THR A 97 -4.90 -2.32 -3.12
C THR A 97 -3.89 -3.31 -3.68
N ILE A 98 -4.22 -4.60 -3.61
CA ILE A 98 -3.59 -5.63 -4.43
C ILE A 98 -4.50 -5.91 -5.62
N ALA A 99 -4.07 -5.52 -6.82
CA ALA A 99 -4.74 -5.82 -8.07
C ALA A 99 -4.08 -7.03 -8.73
N ARG A 100 -4.90 -8.01 -9.10
CA ARG A 100 -4.51 -9.21 -9.85
C ARG A 100 -5.31 -9.26 -11.15
N PRO A 101 -4.86 -10.02 -12.16
CA PRO A 101 -5.65 -10.22 -13.39
C PRO A 101 -7.06 -10.76 -13.13
N THR A 102 -7.26 -11.48 -12.02
CA THR A 102 -8.54 -12.08 -11.62
C THR A 102 -9.42 -11.16 -10.77
N GLY A 103 -8.94 -9.97 -10.39
CA GLY A 103 -9.66 -9.03 -9.54
C GLY A 103 -8.75 -8.28 -8.58
N ALA A 104 -9.28 -7.24 -7.96
CA ALA A 104 -8.57 -6.42 -6.98
C ALA A 104 -9.18 -6.58 -5.59
N ARG A 105 -8.34 -6.41 -4.58
CA ARG A 105 -8.77 -6.33 -3.19
C ARG A 105 -8.15 -5.09 -2.54
N THR A 106 -9.01 -4.25 -1.99
CA THR A 106 -8.64 -2.99 -1.34
C THR A 106 -8.93 -3.09 0.15
N PHE A 107 -8.01 -2.58 0.96
CA PHE A 107 -8.15 -2.43 2.40
C PHE A 107 -7.90 -0.97 2.78
N THR A 108 -8.53 -0.51 3.86
CA THR A 108 -8.37 0.88 4.34
C THR A 108 -7.94 0.95 5.80
N ALA A 109 -7.10 1.93 6.13
CA ALA A 109 -6.67 2.23 7.49
C ALA A 109 -6.82 3.72 7.77
N ALA A 110 -7.27 4.07 8.98
CA ALA A 110 -7.09 5.42 9.49
C ALA A 110 -5.62 5.56 9.96
N GLY A 111 -4.75 6.12 9.12
CA GLY A 111 -3.34 6.30 9.44
C GLY A 111 -3.11 7.60 10.20
N SER A 112 -2.57 7.54 11.42
CA SER A 112 -2.08 8.76 12.07
C SER A 112 -0.90 9.35 11.30
N ALA A 113 -0.72 10.67 11.33
CA ALA A 113 0.42 11.33 10.67
C ALA A 113 1.77 10.73 11.11
N ALA A 114 1.87 10.32 12.39
CA ALA A 114 3.06 9.67 12.92
C ALA A 114 3.27 8.26 12.34
N ALA A 115 2.20 7.48 12.16
CA ALA A 115 2.27 6.17 11.52
C ALA A 115 2.69 6.29 10.05
N LEU A 116 2.17 7.29 9.33
CA LEU A 116 2.54 7.57 7.94
C LEU A 116 3.99 8.02 7.79
N ALA A 117 4.48 8.88 8.69
CA ALA A 117 5.87 9.30 8.71
C ALA A 117 6.82 8.11 8.94
N ARG A 118 6.48 7.20 9.87
CA ARG A 118 7.24 5.97 10.11
C ARG A 118 7.29 5.05 8.89
N LEU A 119 6.18 4.93 8.16
CA LEU A 119 6.12 4.17 6.90
C LEU A 119 7.08 4.77 5.87
N ALA A 120 7.01 6.10 5.68
CA ALA A 120 7.86 6.83 4.75
C ALA A 120 9.35 6.70 5.11
N ASP A 121 9.71 6.91 6.38
CA ASP A 121 11.09 6.77 6.86
C ASP A 121 11.62 5.35 6.63
N SER A 122 10.81 4.33 6.91
CA SER A 122 11.20 2.93 6.72
C SER A 122 11.41 2.61 5.24
N MET A 123 10.54 3.11 4.36
CA MET A 123 10.69 2.97 2.92
C MET A 123 11.98 3.64 2.44
N HIS A 124 12.28 4.84 2.92
CA HIS A 124 13.49 5.57 2.55
C HIS A 124 14.77 4.84 2.99
N GLN A 125 14.78 4.23 4.18
CA GLN A 125 15.91 3.40 4.61
C GLN A 125 16.12 2.19 3.69
N VAL A 126 15.04 1.52 3.28
CA VAL A 126 15.12 0.43 2.30
C VAL A 126 15.57 0.95 0.94
N ALA A 127 15.17 2.18 0.57
CA ALA A 127 15.61 2.81 -0.66
C ALA A 127 17.12 3.06 -0.72
N LEU A 128 17.69 3.53 0.39
CA LEU A 128 19.13 3.73 0.52
C LEU A 128 19.92 2.40 0.55
N ALA A 129 19.36 1.36 1.18
CA ALA A 129 19.99 0.05 1.26
C ALA A 129 19.89 -0.75 -0.05
N GLY A 130 18.86 -0.49 -0.86
CA GLY A 130 18.56 -1.21 -2.09
C GLY A 130 17.81 -2.53 -1.89
N GLU A 131 17.71 -3.02 -0.66
CA GLU A 131 16.92 -4.18 -0.24
C GLU A 131 16.52 -4.02 1.23
N GLY A 132 15.52 -4.79 1.68
CA GLY A 132 15.11 -4.80 3.08
C GLY A 132 13.61 -4.97 3.27
N THR A 133 13.18 -4.83 4.52
CA THR A 133 11.79 -5.03 4.92
C THR A 133 11.23 -3.76 5.55
N VAL A 134 10.06 -3.36 5.08
CA VAL A 134 9.20 -2.36 5.71
C VAL A 134 8.10 -3.11 6.43
N ASP A 135 8.03 -2.96 7.74
CA ASP A 135 6.94 -3.44 8.57
C ASP A 135 6.17 -2.24 9.11
N TRP A 136 4.88 -2.19 8.79
CA TRP A 136 3.98 -1.14 9.21
C TRP A 136 2.72 -1.71 9.85
N THR A 137 2.28 -1.06 10.92
CA THR A 137 1.02 -1.36 11.60
C THR A 137 0.31 -0.05 11.87
N VAL A 138 -1.03 -0.10 11.93
CA VAL A 138 -1.87 1.08 12.16
C VAL A 138 -1.68 1.69 13.56
N ALA A 139 -1.02 0.99 14.49
CA ALA A 139 -0.91 1.43 15.87
C ALA A 139 -0.26 2.83 16.03
N ASP A 140 -0.95 3.66 16.82
CA ASP A 140 -0.56 5.01 17.25
C ASP A 140 0.84 5.06 17.88
#